data_AF-A0A242MHR2-F1
#
_entry.id   AF-A0A242MHR2-F1
#
_cell.length_a   1.000
_cell.length_b   1.000
_cell.length_c   1.000
_cell.angle_alpha   90.00
_cell.angle_beta   90.00
_cell.angle_gamma   90.00
#
_symmetry.space_group_name_H-M   'P 1'
#
loop_
_entity.id
_entity.type
_entity.pdbx_description
1 polymer ?
#
loop_
_entity_poly.entity_id
_entity_poly.type
_entity_poly.pdbx_seq_one_letter_code
_entity_poly.pdbx_strand_id
1 'polypeptide(L)' 'MAGNLGFTTYLVADGCFTFDRRDWNGTLRSADDVHAMSLANLDPEYCTVITAGMLLDTDK' A
#
# COMPACT_ATOMS: atom_id res chain seq x y z
N MET A 1 -2.46 -6.73 -10.80
CA MET A 1 -3.29 -5.89 -9.91
C MET A 1 -4.65 -6.54 -9.80
N ALA A 2 -5.04 -7.03 -8.61
CA ALA A 2 -6.32 -7.71 -8.41
C ALA A 2 -7.52 -6.80 -8.73
N GLY A 3 -7.41 -5.49 -8.47
CA GLY A 3 -8.40 -4.49 -8.90
C GLY A 3 -8.69 -4.51 -10.41
N ASN A 4 -7.67 -4.68 -11.26
CA ASN A 4 -7.86 -4.76 -12.72
C ASN A 4 -8.63 -6.01 -13.17
N LEU A 5 -8.72 -7.03 -12.32
CA LEU A 5 -9.50 -8.26 -12.57
C LEU A 5 -10.90 -8.19 -11.95
N GLY A 6 -11.29 -7.04 -11.38
CA GLY A 6 -12.61 -6.82 -10.79
C GLY A 6 -12.77 -7.35 -9.36
N PHE A 7 -11.69 -7.72 -8.67
CA PHE A 7 -11.77 -8.13 -7.27
C PHE A 7 -11.89 -6.92 -6.33
N THR A 8 -12.77 -7.01 -5.34
CA THR A 8 -12.74 -6.13 -4.16
C THR A 8 -11.48 -6.42 -3.36
N THR A 9 -10.49 -5.53 -3.44
CA THR A 9 -9.16 -5.75 -2.89
C THR A 9 -8.91 -4.80 -1.73
N TYR A 10 -8.49 -5.35 -0.58
CA TYR A 10 -8.04 -4.58 0.58
C TYR A 10 -6.54 -4.80 0.79
N LEU A 11 -5.79 -3.71 1.01
CA LEU A 11 -4.36 -3.78 1.32
C LEU A 11 -4.11 -3.35 2.77
N VAL A 12 -3.59 -4.27 3.59
CA VAL A 12 -3.26 -4.03 5.00
C VAL A 12 -1.87 -3.38 5.08
N ALA A 13 -1.82 -2.05 5.15
CA ALA A 13 -0.58 -1.26 5.01
C ALA A 13 0.44 -1.57 6.11
N ASP A 14 0.01 -1.60 7.37
CA ASP A 14 0.82 -1.89 8.55
C ASP A 14 1.25 -3.36 8.66
N GLY A 15 0.72 -4.24 7.80
CA GLY A 15 1.18 -5.61 7.61
C GLY A 15 2.19 -5.79 6.48
N CYS A 16 2.56 -4.72 5.78
CA CYS A 16 3.45 -4.75 4.62
C CYS A 16 4.75 -3.98 4.90
N PHE A 17 5.81 -4.33 4.17
CA PHE A 17 7.08 -3.60 4.21
C PHE A 17 7.71 -3.54 2.82
N THR A 18 8.69 -2.66 2.66
CA THR A 18 9.52 -2.56 1.46
C THR A 18 10.95 -2.16 1.85
N PHE A 19 11.78 -1.81 0.87
CA PHE A 19 13.19 -1.47 1.08
C PHE A 19 13.51 -0.10 0.49
N ASP A 20 14.58 0.50 0.98
CA ASP A 20 15.20 1.67 0.36
C ASP A 20 15.47 1.40 -1.12
N ARG A 21 15.15 2.38 -1.97
CA ARG A 21 15.29 2.26 -3.41
C ARG A 21 15.81 3.55 -4.00
N ARG A 22 16.79 3.45 -4.90
CA ARG A 22 17.18 4.58 -5.75
C ARG A 22 16.07 4.83 -6.77
N ASP A 23 15.53 6.04 -6.77
CA ASP A 23 14.58 6.46 -7.79
C ASP A 23 15.26 6.62 -9.16
N TRP A 24 14.46 6.95 -10.18
CA TRP A 24 14.94 7.10 -11.54
C TRP A 24 16.04 8.17 -11.68
N ASN A 25 15.98 9.21 -10.87
CA ASN A 25 16.97 10.29 -10.86
C ASN A 25 18.21 9.94 -10.01
N GLY A 26 18.32 8.69 -9.54
CA GLY A 26 19.42 8.19 -8.72
C GLY A 26 19.34 8.59 -7.24
N THR A 27 18.29 9.31 -6.83
CA THR A 27 18.09 9.75 -5.45
C THR A 27 17.66 8.56 -4.60
N LEU A 28 18.35 8.31 -3.49
CA LEU A 28 17.94 7.26 -2.56
C LEU A 28 16.66 7.70 -1.83
N ARG A 29 15.60 6.89 -1.96
CA ARG A 29 14.36 7.01 -1.18
C ARG A 29 14.38 5.96 -0.09
N SER A 30 13.95 6.34 1.10
CA SER A 30 13.80 5.40 2.21
C SER A 30 12.71 4.38 1.90
N ALA A 31 12.73 3.25 2.60
CA ALA A 31 11.66 2.27 2.56
C ALA A 31 10.29 2.91 2.87
N ASP A 32 10.23 3.82 3.83
CA ASP A 32 9.01 4.54 4.20
C ASP A 32 8.49 5.43 3.05
N ASP A 33 9.39 6.17 2.37
CA ASP A 33 9.03 6.98 1.20
C ASP A 33 8.47 6.10 0.07
N VAL A 34 9.15 4.99 -0.23
CA VAL A 34 8.72 4.06 -1.28
C VAL A 34 7.39 3.40 -0.92
N HIS A 35 7.20 3.05 0.35
CA HIS A 35 5.95 2.47 0.85
C HIS A 35 4.80 3.48 0.70
N ALA A 36 4.97 4.70 1.21
CA ALA A 36 3.96 5.75 1.13
C ALA A 36 3.60 6.11 -0.33
N MET A 37 4.60 6.25 -1.21
CA MET A 37 4.37 6.48 -2.64
C MET A 37 3.59 5.34 -3.29
N SER A 38 3.88 4.10 -2.93
CA SER A 38 3.18 2.94 -3.47
C SER A 38 1.73 2.89 -2.97
N LEU A 39 1.48 3.12 -1.68
CA LEU A 39 0.12 3.19 -1.14
C LEU A 39 -0.71 4.28 -1.84
N ALA A 40 -0.14 5.47 -2.06
CA ALA A 40 -0.81 6.57 -2.74
C ALA A 40 -1.13 6.28 -4.22
N ASN A 41 -0.32 5.46 -4.90
CA ASN A 41 -0.61 5.02 -6.27
C ASN A 41 -1.67 3.92 -6.33
N LEU A 42 -1.83 3.14 -5.25
CA LEU A 42 -2.74 2.00 -5.18
C LEU A 42 -4.15 2.41 -4.77
N ASP A 43 -4.26 3.33 -3.80
CA ASP A 43 -5.54 3.81 -3.27
C ASP A 43 -6.02 5.08 -4.00
N PRO A 44 -7.31 5.18 -4.37
CA PRO A 44 -8.37 4.17 -4.34
C PRO A 44 -8.50 3.37 -5.66
N GLU A 45 -7.61 3.59 -6.63
CA GLU A 45 -7.77 3.11 -8.01
C GLU A 45 -7.76 1.57 -8.12
N TYR A 46 -6.94 0.90 -7.29
CA TYR A 46 -6.67 -0.54 -7.44
C TYR A 46 -7.02 -1.37 -6.21
N CYS A 47 -7.09 -0.75 -5.04
CA CYS A 47 -7.53 -1.36 -3.79
C CYS A 47 -7.97 -0.27 -2.80
N THR A 48 -8.55 -0.70 -1.69
CA THR A 48 -8.71 0.15 -0.51
C THR A 48 -7.60 -0.14 0.48
N VAL A 49 -6.82 0.87 0.83
CA VAL A 49 -5.77 0.74 1.85
C VAL A 49 -6.38 0.83 3.25
N ILE A 50 -6.05 -0.13 4.12
CA ILE A 50 -6.55 -0.26 5.50
C ILE A 50 -5.42 -0.65 6.46
N THR A 51 -5.71 -0.64 7.76
CA THR A 51 -4.82 -1.20 8.80
C THR A 51 -5.33 -2.55 9.30
N ALA A 52 -4.44 -3.33 9.95
CA ALA A 52 -4.81 -4.59 10.58
C ALA A 52 -5.85 -4.38 11.69
N GLY A 53 -5.74 -3.26 12.42
CA GLY A 53 -6.73 -2.85 13.41
C GLY A 53 -8.12 -2.67 12.79
N MET A 54 -8.22 -1.98 11.65
CA MET A 54 -9.50 -1.82 10.95
C MET A 54 -10.07 -3.14 10.40
N LEU A 55 -9.21 -4.07 9.99
CA LEU A 55 -9.62 -5.37 9.47
C LEU A 55 -10.18 -6.29 10.55
N LEU A 56 -9.60 -6.24 11.76
CA LEU A 56 -9.95 -7.10 12.89
C LEU A 56 -11.04 -6.52 13.79
N ASP A 57 -11.39 -5.24 13.60
CA ASP A 57 -12.41 -4.57 14.39
C ASP A 57 -13.79 -5.21 14.16
N THR A 58 -14.30 -5.87 15.21
CA THR A 58 -15.60 -6.55 15.26
C THR A 58 -16.73 -5.67 15.79
N ASP A 59 -16.46 -4.43 16.21
CA ASP A 59 -17.49 -3.49 16.71
C ASP A 59 -18.20 -2.73 15.57
N LYS A 60 -18.23 -3.34 14.37
CA LYS A 60 -19.14 -3.05 13.26
C LYS A 60 -20.01 -4.25 12.94
#